data_AF-A0A7S0MGR1-F1
#
_entry.id   AF-A0A7S0MGR1-F1
#
_cell.length_a   1.000
_cell.length_b   1.000
_cell.length_c   1.000
_cell.angle_alpha   90.00
_cell.angle_beta   90.00
_cell.angle_gamma   90.00
#
_symmetry.space_group_name_H-M   'P 1'
#
loop_
_entity.id
_entity.type
_entity.pdbx_description
1 polymer ?
#
loop_
_entity_poly.entity_id
_entity_poly.type
_entity_poly.pdbx_seq_one_letter_code
_entity_poly.pdbx_strand_id
1 'polypeptide(L)'
;FDGESWSNDNHDNSETSAFVEVFGGTALAVCHADHCLDLESSMRRPSDLDARFYISSDCFDSCRAIVEDYLHLKYIQTVSSSKTLLDKLLPPSMIRYIYFQKQAVVGEAFSLLSIGDSSTGYNVDLEFSLIGNGVRKYFDEGNACVIPLTLEQLAGLGPVCAVSQTGDISSMMDLHFRKELVVRNPEEVVNGLTLYVHALCDKGQSPADAQSEDFYGKAFCQAFVAKCQLVDAGQ
;
A
#
# COMPACT_ATOMS: atom_id res chain seq x y z
N PHE A 1 6.65 -5.37 48.65
CA PHE A 1 6.62 -6.79 49.03
C PHE A 1 5.46 -7.48 48.34
N ASP A 2 5.56 -8.04 47.15
CA ASP A 2 6.48 -8.01 46.00
C ASP A 2 5.94 -9.14 45.11
N GLY A 3 6.01 -9.00 43.79
CA GLY A 3 5.75 -10.14 42.90
C GLY A 3 5.29 -9.81 41.49
N GLU A 4 5.94 -8.86 40.83
CA GLU A 4 5.89 -8.65 39.38
C GLU A 4 6.46 -9.87 38.62
N SER A 5 5.92 -10.15 37.43
CA SER A 5 6.71 -10.12 36.18
C SER A 5 5.77 -10.22 34.97
N TRP A 6 5.30 -9.07 34.49
CA TRP A 6 4.95 -8.90 33.08
C TRP A 6 6.18 -8.27 32.43
N SER A 7 6.87 -9.06 31.60
CA SER A 7 8.02 -8.64 30.78
C SER A 7 7.99 -9.53 29.53
N ASN A 8 7.89 -9.05 28.30
CA ASN A 8 8.43 -7.83 27.75
C ASN A 8 7.40 -7.10 26.88
N ASP A 9 6.97 -5.92 27.34
CA ASP A 9 6.84 -4.77 26.45
C ASP A 9 8.26 -4.42 25.98
N ASN A 10 8.60 -4.86 24.78
CA ASN A 10 9.69 -4.30 23.97
C ASN A 10 9.20 -4.27 22.52
N HIS A 11 8.05 -3.66 22.30
CA HIS A 11 7.91 -2.84 21.10
C HIS A 11 8.34 -1.45 21.52
N ASP A 12 9.59 -1.15 21.23
CA ASP A 12 10.09 0.21 21.19
C ASP A 12 9.01 1.05 20.47
N ASN A 13 8.40 1.97 21.21
CA ASN A 13 7.62 3.06 20.64
C ASN A 13 8.59 3.95 19.86
N SER A 14 9.12 3.44 18.75
CA SER A 14 9.67 4.32 17.73
C SER A 14 8.47 5.07 17.18
N GLU A 15 8.25 6.29 17.66
CA GLU A 15 7.64 7.32 16.83
C GLU A 15 8.19 7.14 15.43
N THR A 16 7.33 6.77 14.47
CA THR A 16 7.75 6.50 13.10
C THR A 16 8.46 7.74 12.58
N SER A 17 9.79 7.70 12.51
CA SER A 17 10.62 8.79 11.95
C SER A 17 10.39 8.98 10.44
N ALA A 18 9.71 8.01 9.83
CA ALA A 18 9.25 8.06 8.45
C ALA A 18 8.11 9.06 8.29
N PHE A 19 8.27 9.96 7.32
CA PHE A 19 7.22 10.86 6.87
C PHE A 19 6.24 10.13 5.92
N VAL A 20 6.78 9.23 5.11
CA VAL A 20 6.02 8.41 4.15
C VAL A 20 6.62 7.00 4.06
N GLU A 21 5.79 6.02 3.80
CA GLU A 21 6.19 4.66 3.42
C GLU A 21 5.77 4.37 1.99
N VAL A 22 6.73 3.98 1.15
CA VAL A 22 6.41 3.38 -0.16
C VAL A 22 6.29 1.88 0.01
N PHE A 23 5.27 1.26 -0.57
CA PHE A 23 5.01 -0.17 -0.41
C PHE A 23 4.56 -0.83 -1.73
N GLY A 24 4.15 -2.09 -1.64
CA GLY A 24 3.63 -2.82 -2.79
C GLY A 24 4.71 -3.22 -3.79
N GLY A 25 4.33 -3.31 -5.07
CA GLY A 25 5.24 -3.76 -6.12
C GLY A 25 6.49 -2.89 -6.27
N THR A 26 6.37 -1.58 -5.98
CA THR A 26 7.51 -0.65 -6.02
C THR A 26 8.54 -0.97 -4.94
N ALA A 27 8.13 -1.19 -3.69
CA ALA A 27 9.05 -1.55 -2.62
C ALA A 27 9.73 -2.91 -2.90
N LEU A 28 8.95 -3.88 -3.40
CA LEU A 28 9.46 -5.20 -3.74
C LEU A 28 10.48 -5.15 -4.87
N ALA A 29 10.28 -4.28 -5.86
CA ALA A 29 11.22 -4.08 -6.96
C ALA A 29 12.56 -3.52 -6.49
N VAL A 30 12.55 -2.62 -5.50
CA VAL A 30 13.78 -2.11 -4.88
C VAL A 30 14.49 -3.24 -4.11
N CYS A 31 13.77 -4.01 -3.28
CA CYS A 31 14.36 -5.18 -2.61
C CYS A 31 15.00 -6.14 -3.61
N HIS A 32 14.30 -6.45 -4.71
CA HIS A 32 14.78 -7.38 -5.71
C HIS A 32 16.02 -6.86 -6.45
N ALA A 33 16.08 -5.55 -6.76
CA ALA A 33 17.26 -4.93 -7.37
C ALA A 33 18.53 -5.09 -6.52
N ASP A 34 18.39 -5.01 -5.20
CA ASP A 34 19.51 -5.17 -4.27
C ASP A 34 19.93 -6.64 -4.10
N HIS A 35 19.01 -7.60 -4.32
CA HIS A 35 19.26 -9.03 -4.13
C HIS A 35 19.58 -9.81 -5.41
N CYS A 36 19.34 -9.25 -6.59
CA CYS A 36 19.58 -9.90 -7.89
C CYS A 36 20.33 -8.97 -8.86
N LEU A 37 21.54 -9.38 -9.25
CA LEU A 37 22.40 -8.63 -10.18
C LEU A 37 21.89 -8.64 -11.65
N ASP A 38 20.98 -9.55 -12.00
CA ASP A 38 20.40 -9.68 -13.35
C ASP A 38 18.96 -9.10 -13.38
N LEU A 39 18.88 -7.77 -13.33
CA LEU A 39 17.64 -6.99 -13.32
C LEU A 39 16.84 -7.04 -14.63
N GLU A 40 17.46 -7.32 -15.76
CA GLU A 40 16.86 -7.05 -17.07
C GLU A 40 15.85 -8.10 -17.56
N SER A 41 15.76 -9.29 -16.94
CA SER A 41 14.98 -10.40 -17.52
C SER A 41 13.84 -10.97 -16.66
N SER A 42 13.82 -10.74 -15.35
CA SER A 42 12.92 -11.49 -14.45
C SER A 42 11.78 -10.69 -13.81
N MET A 43 11.88 -9.36 -13.70
CA MET A 43 10.89 -8.58 -12.96
C MET A 43 9.98 -7.74 -13.87
N ARG A 44 8.66 -7.94 -13.73
CA ARG A 44 7.68 -7.00 -14.28
C ARG A 44 7.88 -5.65 -13.58
N ARG A 45 7.99 -4.58 -14.35
CA ARG A 45 7.98 -3.22 -13.79
C ARG A 45 6.70 -3.03 -12.96
N PRO A 46 6.78 -2.42 -11.77
CA PRO A 46 5.59 -2.14 -10.98
C PRO A 46 4.62 -1.27 -11.79
N SER A 47 3.35 -1.67 -11.82
CA SER A 47 2.26 -0.89 -12.41
C SER A 47 1.88 0.28 -11.52
N ASP A 48 1.99 0.11 -10.21
CA ASP A 48 1.44 1.06 -9.25
C ASP A 48 2.52 1.56 -8.28
N LEU A 49 2.42 2.85 -7.95
CA LEU A 49 3.15 3.48 -6.86
C LEU A 49 2.22 3.63 -5.68
N ASP A 50 2.39 2.77 -4.67
CA ASP A 50 1.64 2.84 -3.43
C ASP A 50 2.46 3.58 -2.36
N ALA A 51 1.88 4.63 -1.77
CA ALA A 51 2.53 5.42 -0.74
C ALA A 51 1.56 5.73 0.42
N ARG A 52 2.03 5.53 1.66
CA ARG A 52 1.31 5.87 2.90
C ARG A 52 1.98 7.05 3.58
N PHE A 53 1.25 8.13 3.77
CA PHE A 53 1.66 9.32 4.51
C PHE A 53 1.10 9.27 5.92
N TYR A 54 1.96 9.55 6.90
CA TYR A 54 1.57 9.67 8.29
C TYR A 54 1.16 11.11 8.60
N ILE A 55 -0.09 11.29 9.03
CA ILE A 55 -0.65 12.62 9.31
C ILE A 55 -1.12 12.74 10.76
N SER A 56 -0.98 13.94 11.33
CA SER A 56 -1.23 14.20 12.76
C SER A 56 -2.69 14.46 13.11
N SER A 57 -3.57 14.64 12.12
CA SER A 57 -5.00 14.91 12.32
C SER A 57 -5.83 14.27 11.22
N ASP A 58 -7.11 14.06 11.49
CA ASP A 58 -8.14 13.48 10.62
C ASP A 58 -8.59 14.42 9.49
N CYS A 59 -7.74 15.38 9.11
CA CYS A 59 -8.02 16.35 8.06
C CYS A 59 -7.81 15.75 6.64
N PHE A 60 -8.39 14.59 6.36
CA PHE A 60 -8.29 13.91 5.06
C PHE A 60 -8.75 14.80 3.90
N ASP A 61 -9.74 15.68 4.11
CA ASP A 61 -10.16 16.69 3.13
C ASP A 61 -9.04 17.67 2.80
N SER A 62 -8.29 18.13 3.80
CA SER A 62 -7.15 19.04 3.61
C SER A 62 -6.02 18.36 2.84
N CYS A 63 -5.70 17.10 3.19
CA CYS A 63 -4.71 16.32 2.44
C CYS A 63 -5.11 16.17 0.97
N ARG A 64 -6.38 15.88 0.70
CA ARG A 64 -6.90 15.78 -0.68
C ARG A 64 -6.84 17.12 -1.41
N ALA A 65 -7.22 18.22 -0.75
CA ALA A 65 -7.14 19.56 -1.34
C ALA A 65 -5.71 19.92 -1.77
N ILE A 66 -4.70 19.57 -0.94
CA ILE A 66 -3.29 19.78 -1.29
C ILE A 66 -2.90 19.02 -2.57
N VAL A 67 -3.34 17.76 -2.71
CA VAL A 67 -3.06 16.94 -3.90
C VAL A 67 -3.76 17.51 -5.13
N GLU A 68 -5.00 17.96 -4.99
CA GLU A 68 -5.78 18.60 -6.07
C GLU A 68 -5.12 19.88 -6.56
N ASP A 69 -4.71 20.75 -5.64
CA ASP A 69 -4.02 22.00 -5.96
C ASP A 69 -2.69 21.73 -6.66
N TYR A 70 -1.94 20.72 -6.22
CA TYR A 70 -0.71 20.30 -6.88
C TYR A 70 -0.96 19.80 -8.31
N LEU A 71 -1.95 18.93 -8.51
CA LEU A 71 -2.31 18.43 -9.83
C LEU A 71 -2.84 19.53 -10.74
N HIS A 72 -3.62 20.47 -10.21
CA HIS A 72 -4.08 21.65 -10.95
C HIS A 72 -2.91 22.50 -11.44
N LEU A 73 -1.94 22.76 -10.55
CA LEU A 73 -0.73 23.49 -10.90
C LEU A 73 0.09 22.75 -11.97
N LYS A 74 0.24 21.42 -11.86
CA LYS A 74 0.90 20.60 -12.87
C LYS A 74 0.17 20.60 -14.20
N TYR A 75 -1.16 20.51 -14.17
CA TYR A 75 -1.99 20.60 -15.36
C TYR A 75 -1.79 21.95 -16.06
N ILE A 76 -1.92 23.06 -15.33
CA ILE A 76 -1.68 24.41 -15.86
C ILE A 76 -0.27 24.52 -16.43
N GLN A 77 0.77 24.00 -15.77
CA GLN A 77 2.14 24.05 -16.29
C GLN A 77 2.27 23.30 -17.63
N THR A 78 1.77 22.07 -17.71
CA THR A 78 1.82 21.25 -18.93
C THR A 78 1.03 21.89 -20.07
N VAL A 79 -0.14 22.41 -19.77
CA VAL A 79 -1.06 23.03 -20.72
C VAL A 79 -0.68 24.46 -21.07
N SER A 80 0.05 25.18 -20.22
CA SER A 80 0.54 26.53 -20.55
C SER A 80 1.51 26.54 -21.73
N SER A 81 2.05 25.37 -22.09
CA SER A 81 2.76 25.09 -23.35
C SER A 81 1.85 25.06 -24.59
N SER A 82 0.53 24.86 -24.39
CA SER A 82 -0.53 24.86 -25.41
C SER A 82 -1.16 26.25 -25.57
N LYS A 83 -1.61 26.58 -26.79
CA LYS A 83 -2.09 27.92 -27.20
C LYS A 83 -3.55 28.20 -26.85
N THR A 84 -4.33 27.22 -26.41
CA THR A 84 -5.78 27.36 -26.21
C THR A 84 -6.13 27.92 -24.83
N LEU A 85 -6.93 29.00 -24.82
CA LEU A 85 -7.33 29.73 -23.60
C LEU A 85 -8.27 28.90 -22.69
N LEU A 86 -9.01 27.95 -23.28
CA LEU A 86 -9.96 27.08 -22.57
C LEU A 86 -9.27 26.17 -21.56
N ASP A 87 -8.11 25.62 -21.95
CA ASP A 87 -7.35 24.70 -21.09
C ASP A 87 -6.69 25.44 -19.92
N LYS A 88 -6.50 26.76 -20.02
CA LYS A 88 -5.98 27.63 -18.94
C LYS A 88 -7.03 28.03 -17.90
N LEU A 89 -8.32 27.75 -18.17
CA LEU A 89 -9.45 28.18 -17.34
C LEU A 89 -10.16 27.01 -16.64
N LEU A 90 -9.58 25.81 -16.68
CA LEU A 90 -10.15 24.64 -16.01
C LEU A 90 -10.23 24.90 -14.49
N PRO A 91 -11.44 24.87 -13.89
CA PRO A 91 -11.60 25.00 -12.45
C PRO A 91 -10.87 23.87 -11.71
N PRO A 92 -10.32 24.11 -10.50
CA PRO A 92 -9.69 23.06 -9.69
C PRO A 92 -10.61 21.85 -9.48
N SER A 93 -11.91 22.08 -9.35
CA SER A 93 -12.91 21.01 -9.21
C SER A 93 -12.95 20.03 -10.39
N MET A 94 -12.49 20.41 -11.59
CA MET A 94 -12.44 19.52 -12.75
C MET A 94 -11.24 18.57 -12.73
N ILE A 95 -10.18 18.88 -11.98
CA ILE A 95 -9.01 17.99 -11.82
C ILE A 95 -9.43 16.67 -11.19
N ARG A 96 -10.36 16.69 -10.22
CA ARG A 96 -10.93 15.48 -9.64
C ARG A 96 -11.52 14.57 -10.70
N TYR A 97 -12.37 15.10 -11.58
CA TYR A 97 -13.03 14.31 -12.62
C TYR A 97 -12.07 13.77 -13.68
N ILE A 98 -10.92 14.43 -13.87
CA ILE A 98 -9.93 14.04 -14.89
C ILE A 98 -8.98 12.97 -14.34
N TYR A 99 -8.52 13.13 -13.09
CA TYR A 99 -7.39 12.37 -12.57
C TYR A 99 -7.75 11.38 -11.47
N PHE A 100 -8.84 11.60 -10.72
CA PHE A 100 -9.17 10.74 -9.59
C PHE A 100 -9.97 9.53 -10.08
N GLN A 101 -9.40 8.35 -9.92
CA GLN A 101 -10.08 7.11 -10.28
C GLN A 101 -10.89 6.53 -9.11
N LYS A 102 -10.32 6.60 -7.92
CA LYS A 102 -10.91 6.03 -6.71
C LYS A 102 -10.61 6.91 -5.51
N GLN A 103 -11.62 7.12 -4.69
CA GLN A 103 -11.50 7.78 -3.40
C GLN A 103 -12.24 6.92 -2.37
N ALA A 104 -11.59 6.64 -1.25
CA ALA A 104 -12.19 5.92 -0.14
C ALA A 104 -11.77 6.53 1.20
N VAL A 105 -12.70 6.60 2.14
CA VAL A 105 -12.43 6.92 3.55
C VAL A 105 -12.90 5.73 4.36
N VAL A 106 -12.00 5.13 5.15
CA VAL A 106 -12.27 3.93 5.94
C VAL A 106 -12.38 4.32 7.40
N GLY A 107 -13.59 4.71 7.80
CA GLY A 107 -13.87 5.22 9.16
C GLY A 107 -12.93 6.38 9.51
N GLU A 108 -12.37 6.32 10.73
CA GLU A 108 -11.34 7.26 11.21
C GLU A 108 -9.91 6.73 11.00
N ALA A 109 -9.75 5.59 10.32
CA ALA A 109 -8.46 4.90 10.24
C ALA A 109 -7.55 5.51 9.16
N PHE A 110 -8.05 5.61 7.93
CA PHE A 110 -7.28 6.17 6.82
C PHE A 110 -8.16 6.63 5.65
N SER A 111 -7.59 7.45 4.79
CA SER A 111 -8.14 7.85 3.49
C SER A 111 -7.24 7.36 2.37
N LEU A 112 -7.81 6.82 1.30
CA LEU A 112 -7.10 6.41 0.10
C LEU A 112 -7.56 7.25 -1.09
N LEU A 113 -6.60 7.75 -1.86
CA LEU A 113 -6.79 8.46 -3.11
C LEU A 113 -5.97 7.80 -4.21
N SER A 114 -6.63 7.31 -5.25
CA SER A 114 -5.98 6.73 -6.43
C SER A 114 -6.03 7.70 -7.61
N ILE A 115 -4.86 7.99 -8.17
CA ILE A 115 -4.65 8.90 -9.28
C ILE A 115 -4.01 8.12 -10.42
N GLY A 116 -4.59 8.15 -11.61
CA GLY A 116 -3.98 7.45 -12.74
C GLY A 116 -4.80 7.49 -14.00
N ASP A 117 -4.31 6.78 -15.02
CA ASP A 117 -5.03 6.58 -16.27
C ASP A 117 -5.40 5.10 -16.46
N SER A 118 -6.70 4.83 -16.37
CA SER A 118 -7.29 3.49 -16.50
C SER A 118 -6.93 2.79 -17.82
N SER A 119 -6.58 3.55 -18.86
CA SER A 119 -6.16 2.99 -20.15
C SER A 119 -4.73 2.45 -20.14
N THR A 120 -3.89 2.97 -19.26
CA THR A 120 -2.48 2.54 -19.12
C THR A 120 -2.30 1.48 -18.03
N GLY A 121 -3.22 1.43 -17.07
CA GLY A 121 -3.15 0.56 -15.91
C GLY A 121 -2.12 0.98 -14.87
N TYR A 122 -1.47 2.15 -15.04
CA TYR A 122 -0.55 2.71 -14.05
C TYR A 122 -1.27 3.69 -13.13
N ASN A 123 -1.14 3.47 -11.82
CA ASN A 123 -1.75 4.33 -10.81
C ASN A 123 -0.76 4.75 -9.72
N VAL A 124 -1.09 5.87 -9.09
CA VAL A 124 -0.46 6.38 -7.88
C VAL A 124 -1.51 6.34 -6.79
N ASP A 125 -1.32 5.45 -5.82
CA ASP A 125 -2.21 5.25 -4.69
C ASP A 125 -1.61 5.93 -3.46
N LEU A 126 -2.28 7.01 -3.04
CA LEU A 126 -1.92 7.82 -1.88
C LEU A 126 -2.83 7.45 -0.71
N GLU A 127 -2.25 6.81 0.30
CA GLU A 127 -2.90 6.51 1.56
C GLU A 127 -2.50 7.56 2.60
N PHE A 128 -3.47 8.13 3.31
CA PHE A 128 -3.27 9.05 4.42
C PHE A 128 -3.74 8.37 5.70
N SER A 129 -2.80 8.04 6.58
CA SER A 129 -3.06 7.32 7.83
C SER A 129 -2.73 8.21 9.02
N LEU A 130 -3.57 8.16 10.07
CA LEU A 130 -3.26 8.86 11.31
C LEU A 130 -2.02 8.26 11.99
N ILE A 131 -1.20 9.12 12.58
CA ILE A 131 -0.12 8.70 13.48
C ILE A 131 -0.75 7.91 14.63
N GLY A 132 -0.23 6.70 14.89
CA GLY A 132 -0.72 5.82 15.95
C GLY A 132 -1.69 4.73 15.50
N ASN A 133 -2.13 4.71 14.23
CA ASN A 133 -3.01 3.64 13.69
C ASN A 133 -2.29 2.30 13.41
N GLY A 134 -1.17 2.05 14.09
CA GLY A 134 -0.38 0.83 14.00
C GLY A 134 0.36 0.67 12.67
N VAL A 135 1.04 -0.48 12.55
CA VAL A 135 1.79 -0.85 11.36
C VAL A 135 0.84 -1.20 10.21
N ARG A 136 1.23 -0.87 8.97
CA ARG A 136 0.48 -1.26 7.78
C ARG A 136 0.25 -2.77 7.75
N LYS A 137 -0.99 -3.17 7.50
CA LYS A 137 -1.34 -4.56 7.25
C LYS A 137 -0.93 -4.98 5.84
N TYR A 138 -0.43 -6.20 5.70
CA TYR A 138 -0.08 -6.80 4.41
C TYR A 138 -0.74 -8.18 4.28
N PHE A 139 -0.94 -8.61 3.04
CA PHE A 139 -1.61 -9.88 2.74
C PHE A 139 -0.66 -11.08 2.79
N ASP A 140 0.55 -10.91 2.22
CA ASP A 140 1.50 -11.98 1.97
C ASP A 140 2.87 -11.60 2.55
N GLU A 141 3.49 -12.52 3.30
CA GLU A 141 4.83 -12.31 3.84
C GLU A 141 5.86 -12.13 2.73
N GLY A 142 5.73 -12.80 1.58
CA GLY A 142 6.63 -12.62 0.42
C GLY A 142 6.56 -11.24 -0.24
N ASN A 143 5.62 -10.39 0.19
CA ASN A 143 5.46 -9.01 -0.26
C ASN A 143 5.33 -8.02 0.91
N ALA A 144 5.82 -8.38 2.09
CA ALA A 144 5.74 -7.59 3.30
C ALA A 144 6.88 -6.55 3.39
N CYS A 145 7.22 -5.86 2.30
CA CYS A 145 8.26 -4.85 2.28
C CYS A 145 7.71 -3.43 2.22
N VAL A 146 8.44 -2.51 2.84
CA VAL A 146 8.19 -1.07 2.78
C VAL A 146 9.51 -0.32 2.68
N ILE A 147 9.48 0.87 2.09
CA ILE A 147 10.59 1.82 2.10
C ILE A 147 10.15 2.99 2.97
N PRO A 148 10.58 3.05 4.25
CA PRO A 148 10.35 4.21 5.09
C PRO A 148 11.23 5.35 4.62
N LEU A 149 10.62 6.51 4.38
CA LEU A 149 11.30 7.70 3.87
C LEU A 149 11.11 8.88 4.82
N THR A 150 12.21 9.51 5.20
CA THR A 150 12.23 10.83 5.86
C THR A 150 12.04 11.95 4.84
N LEU A 151 11.80 13.17 5.32
CA LEU A 151 11.75 14.37 4.45
C LEU A 151 13.07 14.61 3.70
N GLU A 152 14.21 14.29 4.32
CA GLU A 152 15.53 14.42 3.68
C GLU A 152 15.69 13.43 2.52
N GLN A 153 15.32 12.17 2.74
CA GLN A 153 15.37 11.14 1.71
C GLN A 153 14.41 11.44 0.55
N LEU A 154 13.23 12.00 0.84
CA LEU A 154 12.31 12.50 -0.20
C LEU A 154 12.91 13.65 -1.00
N ALA A 155 13.76 14.49 -0.39
CA ALA A 155 14.50 15.54 -1.08
C ALA A 155 15.73 15.00 -1.86
N GLY A 156 15.93 13.69 -1.91
CA GLY A 156 17.09 13.05 -2.55
C GLY A 156 18.37 13.15 -1.73
N LEU A 157 18.26 13.48 -0.44
CA LEU A 157 19.39 13.60 0.46
C LEU A 157 19.56 12.29 1.23
N GLY A 158 20.42 11.43 0.71
CA GLY A 158 20.83 10.19 1.36
C GLY A 158 20.27 8.92 0.71
N PRO A 159 20.82 7.76 1.08
CA PRO A 159 20.36 6.47 0.58
C PRO A 159 18.97 6.12 1.14
N VAL A 160 18.24 5.31 0.39
CA VAL A 160 16.97 4.71 0.80
C VAL A 160 17.15 3.20 0.92
N CYS A 161 16.52 2.59 1.91
CA CYS A 161 16.58 1.15 2.12
C CYS A 161 15.15 0.62 2.29
N ALA A 162 14.85 -0.46 1.59
CA ALA A 162 13.65 -1.22 1.88
C ALA A 162 13.86 -2.07 3.15
N VAL A 163 12.79 -2.24 3.92
CA VAL A 163 12.77 -3.06 5.12
C VAL A 163 11.57 -4.02 5.06
N SER A 164 11.73 -5.18 5.70
CA SER A 164 10.62 -6.11 5.87
C SER A 164 9.79 -5.75 7.11
N GLN A 165 8.47 -5.75 6.95
CA GLN A 165 7.51 -5.63 8.04
C GLN A 165 7.46 -6.89 8.92
N THR A 166 8.07 -8.00 8.50
CA THR A 166 8.27 -9.20 9.33
C THR A 166 9.51 -9.10 10.22
N GLY A 167 10.39 -8.12 9.98
CA GLY A 167 11.69 -8.00 10.64
C GLY A 167 12.82 -8.83 10.00
N ASP A 168 12.52 -9.71 9.04
CA ASP A 168 13.51 -10.50 8.31
C ASP A 168 13.30 -10.36 6.80
N ILE A 169 14.14 -9.53 6.17
CA ILE A 169 14.09 -9.28 4.73
C ILE A 169 14.59 -10.47 3.91
N SER A 170 15.53 -11.25 4.43
CA SER A 170 16.08 -12.41 3.72
C SER A 170 15.04 -13.51 3.60
N SER A 171 14.37 -13.85 4.71
CA SER A 171 13.28 -14.83 4.70
C SER A 171 12.11 -14.38 3.81
N MET A 172 11.77 -13.09 3.84
CA MET A 172 10.76 -12.49 2.97
C MET A 172 11.12 -12.65 1.48
N MET A 173 12.37 -12.36 1.10
CA MET A 173 12.85 -12.53 -0.28
C MET A 173 12.89 -14.01 -0.70
N ASP A 174 13.26 -14.93 0.20
CA ASP A 174 13.22 -16.37 -0.07
C ASP A 174 11.81 -16.85 -0.44
N LEU A 175 10.79 -16.42 0.30
CA LEU A 175 9.39 -16.70 -0.02
C LEU A 175 9.00 -16.11 -1.38
N HIS A 176 9.40 -14.86 -1.65
CA HIS A 176 9.17 -14.20 -2.93
C HIS A 176 9.75 -15.01 -4.11
N PHE A 177 11.01 -15.41 -4.03
CA PHE A 177 11.70 -16.15 -5.09
C PHE A 177 11.14 -17.56 -5.31
N ARG A 178 10.71 -18.23 -4.23
CA ARG A 178 10.05 -19.55 -4.31
C ARG A 178 8.61 -19.45 -4.76
N LYS A 179 8.06 -18.23 -4.88
CA LYS A 179 6.64 -17.97 -5.15
C LYS A 179 5.74 -18.66 -4.12
N GLU A 180 6.17 -18.68 -2.88
CA GLU A 180 5.42 -19.27 -1.78
C GLU A 180 4.50 -18.20 -1.17
N LEU A 181 3.21 -18.51 -1.05
CA LEU A 181 2.23 -17.64 -0.43
C LEU A 181 2.12 -17.97 1.06
N VAL A 182 2.43 -17.00 1.91
CA VAL A 182 2.29 -17.13 3.36
C VAL A 182 1.41 -16.02 3.89
N VAL A 183 0.24 -16.39 4.40
CA VAL A 183 -0.73 -15.47 5.02
C VAL A 183 -0.77 -15.75 6.52
N ARG A 184 -0.26 -14.81 7.33
CA ARG A 184 -0.11 -15.00 8.78
C ARG A 184 -1.45 -15.05 9.52
N ASN A 185 -2.31 -14.06 9.27
CA ASN A 185 -3.60 -13.88 9.95
C ASN A 185 -4.74 -13.81 8.90
N PRO A 186 -5.10 -14.93 8.26
CA PRO A 186 -6.06 -14.91 7.13
C PRO A 186 -7.46 -14.42 7.53
N GLU A 187 -7.85 -14.55 8.80
CA GLU A 187 -9.11 -14.04 9.36
C GLU A 187 -9.19 -12.50 9.39
N GLU A 188 -8.05 -11.81 9.41
CA GLU A 188 -8.01 -10.34 9.38
C GLU A 188 -7.99 -9.76 7.95
N VAL A 189 -7.88 -10.62 6.94
CA VAL A 189 -7.73 -10.20 5.54
C VAL A 189 -9.07 -9.76 4.96
N VAL A 190 -9.17 -8.48 4.63
CA VAL A 190 -10.28 -7.94 3.86
C VAL A 190 -10.14 -8.35 2.39
N ASN A 191 -11.20 -8.93 1.82
CA ASN A 191 -11.25 -9.41 0.43
C ASN A 191 -10.25 -10.55 0.13
N GLY A 192 -10.02 -11.43 1.12
CA GLY A 192 -9.06 -12.52 1.03
C GLY A 192 -9.24 -13.43 -0.19
N LEU A 193 -10.47 -13.75 -0.60
CA LEU A 193 -10.73 -14.57 -1.80
C LEU A 193 -10.17 -13.92 -3.07
N THR A 194 -10.40 -12.62 -3.28
CA THR A 194 -9.90 -11.90 -4.46
C THR A 194 -8.39 -11.78 -4.43
N LEU A 195 -7.81 -11.49 -3.26
CA LEU A 195 -6.36 -11.41 -3.08
C LEU A 195 -5.69 -12.77 -3.31
N TYR A 196 -6.31 -13.86 -2.86
CA TYR A 196 -5.85 -15.22 -3.09
C TYR A 196 -5.83 -15.56 -4.59
N VAL A 197 -6.92 -15.30 -5.31
CA VAL A 197 -6.98 -15.52 -6.77
C VAL A 197 -5.93 -14.68 -7.49
N HIS A 198 -5.74 -13.43 -7.10
CA HIS A 198 -4.71 -12.57 -7.68
C HIS A 198 -3.29 -13.12 -7.43
N ALA A 199 -3.00 -13.60 -6.22
CA ALA A 199 -1.74 -14.25 -5.88
C ALA A 199 -1.48 -15.49 -6.75
N LEU A 200 -2.48 -16.37 -6.91
CA LEU A 200 -2.36 -17.57 -7.75
C LEU A 200 -2.19 -17.23 -9.24
N CYS A 201 -3.09 -16.41 -9.79
CA CYS A 201 -3.23 -16.23 -11.23
C CYS A 201 -2.25 -15.21 -11.83
N ASP A 202 -2.02 -14.10 -11.15
CA ASP A 202 -1.17 -13.03 -11.68
C ASP A 202 0.27 -13.12 -11.16
N LYS A 203 0.44 -13.43 -9.87
CA LYS A 203 1.77 -13.52 -9.26
C LYS A 203 2.38 -14.93 -9.37
N GLY A 204 1.57 -15.95 -9.67
CA GLY A 204 2.01 -17.33 -9.74
C GLY A 204 2.48 -17.89 -8.40
N GLN A 205 1.97 -17.33 -7.29
CA GLN A 205 2.26 -17.78 -5.94
C GLN A 205 1.35 -18.96 -5.56
N SER A 206 1.79 -19.82 -4.66
CA SER A 206 0.97 -20.91 -4.12
C SER A 206 1.24 -21.14 -2.65
N PRO A 207 0.25 -21.60 -1.85
CA PRO A 207 0.51 -22.06 -0.48
C PRO A 207 1.58 -23.14 -0.45
N ALA A 208 2.29 -23.25 0.67
CA ALA A 208 3.33 -24.26 0.86
C ALA A 208 2.78 -25.71 0.75
N ASP A 209 1.56 -25.93 1.23
CA ASP A 209 0.90 -27.23 1.24
C ASP A 209 -0.64 -27.11 1.28
N ALA A 210 -1.31 -28.27 1.14
CA ALA A 210 -2.76 -28.37 1.16
C ALA A 210 -3.38 -27.98 2.51
N GLN A 211 -2.64 -28.10 3.61
CA GLN A 211 -3.12 -27.72 4.93
C GLN A 211 -3.22 -26.19 5.04
N SER A 212 -2.20 -25.49 4.53
CA SER A 212 -2.16 -24.04 4.45
C SER A 212 -3.27 -23.52 3.52
N GLU A 213 -3.46 -24.16 2.36
CA GLU A 213 -4.54 -23.83 1.44
C GLU A 213 -5.93 -23.96 2.09
N ASP A 214 -6.21 -25.08 2.78
CA ASP A 214 -7.50 -25.27 3.48
C ASP A 214 -7.70 -24.24 4.59
N PHE A 215 -6.64 -23.94 5.35
CA PHE A 215 -6.69 -22.93 6.41
C PHE A 215 -7.03 -21.53 5.86
N TYR A 216 -6.35 -21.09 4.81
CA TYR A 216 -6.60 -19.80 4.15
C TYR A 216 -8.00 -19.77 3.54
N GLY A 217 -8.34 -20.79 2.74
CA GLY A 217 -9.61 -20.88 2.02
C GLY A 217 -10.80 -20.85 2.96
N LYS A 218 -10.74 -21.58 4.09
CA LYS A 218 -11.78 -21.59 5.11
C LYS A 218 -11.98 -20.20 5.72
N ALA A 219 -10.90 -19.54 6.14
CA ALA A 219 -10.97 -18.20 6.73
C ALA A 219 -11.54 -17.17 5.75
N PHE A 220 -11.06 -17.17 4.50
CA PHE A 220 -11.54 -16.23 3.47
C PHE A 220 -13.01 -16.45 3.10
N CYS A 221 -13.45 -17.71 2.98
CA CYS A 221 -14.85 -18.04 2.73
C CYS A 221 -15.75 -17.60 3.89
N GLN A 222 -15.34 -17.86 5.13
CA GLN A 222 -16.09 -17.47 6.32
C GLN A 222 -16.25 -15.94 6.41
N ALA A 223 -15.16 -15.19 6.19
CA ALA A 223 -15.19 -13.73 6.18
C ALA A 223 -16.09 -13.18 5.06
N PHE A 224 -16.09 -13.81 3.89
CA PHE A 224 -16.95 -13.43 2.77
C PHE A 224 -18.44 -13.64 3.09
N VAL A 225 -18.81 -14.83 3.57
CA VAL A 225 -20.21 -15.14 3.92
C VAL A 225 -20.73 -14.23 5.03
N ALA A 226 -19.91 -13.99 6.06
CA ALA A 226 -20.27 -13.08 7.15
C ALA A 226 -20.59 -11.67 6.62
N LYS A 227 -19.80 -11.16 5.67
CA LYS A 227 -20.08 -9.86 5.02
C LYS A 227 -21.35 -9.87 4.20
N CYS A 228 -21.63 -10.92 3.42
CA CYS A 228 -22.87 -11.02 2.65
C CYS A 228 -24.11 -11.00 3.55
N GLN A 229 -24.06 -11.68 4.70
CA GLN A 229 -25.17 -11.71 5.65
C GLN A 229 -25.44 -10.34 6.31
N LEU A 230 -24.40 -9.53 6.51
CA LEU A 230 -24.56 -8.16 7.01
C LEU A 230 -25.26 -7.26 5.97
N VAL A 231 -24.94 -7.43 4.69
CA VAL A 231 -25.58 -6.68 3.58
C VAL A 231 -27.05 -7.03 3.45
N ASP A 232 -27.41 -8.32 3.59
CA ASP A 232 -28.81 -8.78 3.56
C ASP A 232 -29.63 -8.28 4.76
N ALA A 233 -28.96 -7.97 5.88
CA ALA A 233 -29.58 -7.41 7.08
C ALA A 233 -29.84 -5.89 6.99
N GLY A 234 -29.49 -5.23 5.88
CA GLY A 234 -29.77 -3.81 5.65
C GLY A 234 -28.89 -2.83 6.43
N GLN A 235 -27.65 -3.23 6.77
CA GLN A 235 -26.60 -2.32 7.25
C GLN A 235 -25.65 -1.93 6.12
#